data_AF-A0A7K3TJ51-F1
#
_entry.id   AF-A0A7K3TJ51-F1
#
_cell.length_a   1.000
_cell.length_b   1.000
_cell.length_c   1.000
_cell.angle_alpha   90.00
_cell.angle_beta   90.00
_cell.angle_gamma   90.00
#
_symmetry.space_group_name_H-M   'P 1'
#
loop_
_entity.id
_entity.type
_entity.pdbx_description
1 polymer ?
#
loop_
_entity_poly.entity_id
_entity_poly.type
_entity_poly.pdbx_seq_one_letter_code
_entity_poly.pdbx_strand_id
1 'polypeptide(L)'
;MVKNTIRNGSIDLIRTIGIIAIVATHAFSSYPITRTLLYPWQVPIFFVLSGWFWKSKKSPSSEIKSRCTALLIPYCSWLILLLTLETILYIHSNNINGILRVAWNALRGGQYATTPFTVFWFITALLFARIYLVLIERIAGTIGIVVVSLAGIVSAWLIPYYLKIMWLSLGLALPCTVFIVAGIIGGRFS
;
A
#
# COMPACT_ATOMS: atom_id res chain seq x y z
N MET A 1 31.71 -7.09 -12.28
CA MET A 1 30.63 -7.35 -13.26
C MET A 1 29.33 -6.73 -12.74
N VAL A 2 29.00 -5.51 -13.16
CA VAL A 2 27.71 -4.87 -12.82
C VAL A 2 26.66 -5.52 -13.70
N LYS A 3 25.75 -6.29 -13.11
CA LYS A 3 24.63 -6.88 -13.84
C LYS A 3 23.70 -5.73 -14.22
N ASN A 4 23.81 -5.24 -15.45
CA ASN A 4 22.82 -4.32 -16.03
C ASN A 4 21.48 -5.06 -16.03
N THR A 5 20.69 -4.84 -14.99
CA THR A 5 19.32 -5.29 -14.95
C THR A 5 18.57 -4.35 -15.88
N ILE A 6 18.36 -4.78 -17.13
CA ILE A 6 17.53 -4.06 -18.08
C ILE A 6 16.18 -3.84 -17.40
N ARG A 7 15.84 -2.57 -17.09
CA ARG A 7 14.52 -2.22 -16.54
C ARG A 7 13.48 -2.65 -17.55
N ASN A 8 12.49 -3.42 -17.11
CA ASN A 8 11.41 -3.85 -17.98
C ASN A 8 10.44 -2.67 -18.16
N GLY A 9 10.51 -2.02 -19.33
CA GLY A 9 9.66 -0.87 -19.66
C GLY A 9 8.16 -1.17 -19.55
N SER A 10 7.74 -2.39 -19.86
CA SER A 10 6.33 -2.81 -19.73
C SER A 10 5.85 -2.79 -18.28
N ILE A 11 6.71 -3.18 -17.32
CA ILE A 11 6.37 -3.14 -15.89
C ILE A 11 6.30 -1.71 -15.38
N ASP A 12 7.21 -0.86 -15.81
CA ASP A 12 7.20 0.55 -15.44
C ASP A 12 5.99 1.28 -16.04
N LEU A 13 5.55 0.91 -17.25
CA LEU A 13 4.31 1.38 -17.85
C LEU A 13 3.09 0.97 -17.02
N ILE A 14 2.99 -0.31 -16.60
CA ILE A 14 1.87 -0.79 -15.77
C ILE A 14 1.80 -0.02 -14.44
N ARG A 15 2.93 0.21 -13.77
CA ARG A 15 2.98 1.01 -12.55
C ARG A 15 2.51 2.44 -12.79
N THR A 16 2.94 3.03 -13.90
CA THR A 16 2.56 4.40 -14.29
C THR A 16 1.07 4.51 -14.54
N ILE A 17 0.48 3.55 -15.27
CA ILE A 17 -0.97 3.46 -15.50
C ILE A 17 -1.73 3.33 -14.18
N GLY A 18 -1.24 2.49 -13.26
CA GLY A 18 -1.82 2.37 -11.92
C GLY A 18 -1.80 3.68 -11.13
N ILE A 19 -0.71 4.45 -11.18
CA ILE A 19 -0.61 5.75 -10.51
C ILE A 19 -1.58 6.76 -11.14
N ILE A 20 -1.63 6.81 -12.48
CA ILE A 20 -2.57 7.67 -13.21
C ILE A 20 -4.01 7.34 -12.81
N ALA A 21 -4.36 6.05 -12.72
CA ALA A 21 -5.69 5.62 -12.30
C ALA A 21 -6.04 6.08 -10.87
N ILE A 22 -5.09 5.96 -9.92
CA ILE A 22 -5.27 6.49 -8.55
C ILE A 22 -5.57 7.98 -8.58
N VAL A 23 -4.75 8.76 -9.29
CA VAL A 23 -4.91 10.22 -9.38
C VAL A 23 -6.26 10.56 -10.01
N ALA A 24 -6.62 9.91 -11.12
CA ALA A 24 -7.88 10.13 -11.81
C ALA A 24 -9.09 9.83 -10.91
N THR A 25 -9.06 8.75 -10.13
CA THR A 25 -10.16 8.41 -9.21
C THR A 25 -10.37 9.43 -8.11
N HIS A 26 -9.30 10.08 -7.62
CA HIS A 26 -9.42 11.12 -6.60
C HIS A 26 -9.78 12.49 -7.22
N ALA A 27 -9.16 12.85 -8.33
CA ALA A 27 -9.41 14.12 -9.03
C ALA A 27 -10.82 14.20 -9.61
N PHE A 28 -11.35 13.07 -10.12
CA PHE A 28 -12.66 12.98 -10.76
C PHE A 28 -13.63 12.12 -9.93
N SER A 29 -13.54 12.22 -8.60
CA SER A 29 -14.35 11.43 -7.66
C SER A 29 -15.86 11.68 -7.78
N SER A 30 -16.28 12.83 -8.32
CA SER A 30 -17.69 13.15 -8.58
C SER A 30 -18.30 12.38 -9.76
N TYR A 31 -17.48 11.80 -10.64
CA TYR A 31 -17.98 11.08 -11.82
C TYR A 31 -18.16 9.60 -11.50
N PRO A 32 -19.36 9.01 -11.65
CA PRO A 32 -19.61 7.60 -11.33
C PRO A 32 -18.69 6.62 -12.10
N ILE A 33 -18.30 7.01 -13.32
CA ILE A 33 -17.47 6.18 -14.19
C ILE A 33 -16.10 5.87 -13.60
N THR A 34 -15.50 6.78 -12.83
CA THR A 34 -14.16 6.56 -12.22
C THR A 34 -14.25 5.53 -11.10
N ARG A 35 -15.32 5.56 -10.31
CA ARG A 35 -15.56 4.59 -9.25
C ARG A 35 -15.78 3.18 -9.81
N THR A 36 -16.48 3.05 -10.93
CA THR A 36 -16.76 1.74 -11.53
C THR A 36 -15.55 1.19 -12.30
N LEU A 37 -14.88 2.04 -13.07
CA LEU A 37 -13.82 1.59 -13.98
C LEU A 37 -12.43 1.56 -13.35
N LEU A 38 -12.06 2.50 -12.46
CA LEU A 38 -10.68 2.67 -12.01
C LEU A 38 -10.44 2.16 -10.59
N TYR A 39 -11.37 2.46 -9.68
CA TYR A 39 -11.27 2.11 -8.26
C TYR A 39 -10.97 0.62 -7.96
N PRO A 40 -11.56 -0.37 -8.69
CA PRO A 40 -11.42 -1.78 -8.30
C PRO A 40 -10.00 -2.36 -8.44
N TRP A 41 -9.18 -1.84 -9.35
CA TRP A 41 -7.90 -2.46 -9.72
C TRP A 41 -6.68 -1.57 -9.47
N GLN A 42 -6.88 -0.24 -9.40
CA GLN A 42 -5.78 0.72 -9.30
C GLN A 42 -4.86 0.44 -8.11
N VAL A 43 -5.39 0.00 -6.97
CA VAL A 43 -4.58 -0.37 -5.79
C VAL A 43 -4.12 -1.83 -5.87
N PRO A 44 -5.01 -2.83 -6.12
CA PRO A 44 -4.61 -4.23 -6.21
C PRO A 44 -3.44 -4.52 -7.15
N ILE A 45 -3.31 -3.80 -8.27
CA ILE A 45 -2.24 -4.02 -9.24
C ILE A 45 -0.84 -3.88 -8.62
N PHE A 46 -0.65 -2.95 -7.67
CA PHE A 46 0.63 -2.77 -6.98
C PHE A 46 0.95 -3.95 -6.04
N PHE A 47 -0.07 -4.53 -5.42
CA PHE A 47 0.07 -5.72 -4.58
C PHE A 47 0.40 -6.95 -5.45
N VAL A 48 -0.29 -7.11 -6.57
CA VAL A 48 0.01 -8.17 -7.55
C VAL A 48 1.43 -8.04 -8.08
N LEU A 49 1.85 -6.85 -8.53
CA LEU A 49 3.21 -6.62 -9.00
C LEU A 49 4.25 -6.86 -7.89
N SER A 50 3.96 -6.48 -6.65
CA SER A 50 4.82 -6.82 -5.53
C SER A 50 4.99 -8.34 -5.43
N GLY A 51 3.87 -9.08 -5.53
CA GLY A 51 3.77 -10.55 -5.65
C GLY A 51 4.64 -11.14 -6.75
N TRP A 52 4.51 -10.59 -7.96
CA TRP A 52 5.22 -11.02 -9.17
C TRP A 52 6.74 -11.00 -9.00
N PHE A 53 7.26 -10.02 -8.25
CA PHE A 53 8.70 -9.90 -7.97
C PHE A 53 9.14 -10.56 -6.65
N TRP A 54 8.33 -11.47 -6.09
CA TRP A 54 8.70 -12.21 -4.89
C TRP A 54 9.91 -13.11 -5.13
N LYS A 55 10.88 -13.09 -4.21
CA LYS A 55 12.06 -13.95 -4.27
C LYS A 55 12.32 -14.53 -2.88
N SER A 56 11.88 -15.77 -2.68
CA SER A 56 11.97 -16.54 -1.42
C SER A 56 13.41 -16.68 -0.85
N LYS A 57 14.45 -16.41 -1.64
CA LYS A 57 15.86 -16.69 -1.29
C LYS A 57 16.57 -15.58 -0.49
N LYS A 58 15.91 -14.49 -0.11
CA LYS A 58 16.53 -13.41 0.69
C LYS A 58 16.35 -13.66 2.19
N SER A 59 17.31 -13.21 2.99
CA SER A 59 17.10 -13.19 4.45
C SER A 59 15.93 -12.26 4.79
N PRO A 60 15.04 -12.64 5.73
CA PRO A 60 13.87 -11.82 6.11
C PRO A 60 14.23 -10.38 6.48
N SER A 61 15.32 -10.20 7.22
CA SER A 61 15.79 -8.88 7.64
C SER A 61 16.24 -8.01 6.47
N SER A 62 16.96 -8.59 5.50
CA SER A 62 17.40 -7.89 4.28
C SER A 62 16.22 -7.49 3.41
N GLU A 63 15.24 -8.39 3.26
CA GLU A 63 14.02 -8.09 2.52
C GLU A 63 13.21 -6.97 3.18
N ILE A 64 12.89 -7.08 4.47
CA ILE A 64 12.13 -6.07 5.21
C ILE A 64 12.85 -4.72 5.14
N LYS A 65 14.17 -4.67 5.39
CA LYS A 65 14.95 -3.43 5.32
C LYS A 65 14.87 -2.80 3.93
N SER A 66 15.08 -3.59 2.87
CA SER A 66 15.00 -3.11 1.49
C SER A 66 13.62 -2.55 1.14
N ARG A 67 12.53 -3.18 1.60
CA ARG A 67 11.16 -2.71 1.37
C ARG A 67 10.84 -1.46 2.19
N CYS A 68 11.24 -1.42 3.45
CA CYS A 68 11.10 -0.23 4.29
C CYS A 68 11.80 0.97 3.65
N THR A 69 13.04 0.83 3.20
CA THR A 69 13.75 1.92 2.51
C THR A 69 13.03 2.36 1.23
N ALA A 70 12.60 1.41 0.39
CA ALA A 70 11.96 1.72 -0.89
C ALA A 70 10.57 2.35 -0.75
N LEU A 71 9.83 2.06 0.32
CA LEU A 71 8.46 2.53 0.52
C LEU A 71 8.36 3.67 1.55
N LEU A 72 9.03 3.55 2.70
CA LEU A 72 8.92 4.53 3.78
C LEU A 72 9.69 5.82 3.51
N ILE A 73 10.81 5.79 2.77
CA ILE A 73 11.51 7.01 2.39
C ILE A 73 10.59 7.93 1.56
N PRO A 74 10.07 7.50 0.39
CA PRO A 74 9.16 8.35 -0.37
C PRO A 74 7.89 8.68 0.42
N TYR A 75 7.34 7.74 1.19
CA TYR A 75 6.19 7.98 2.06
C TYR A 75 6.44 9.15 3.02
N CYS A 76 7.52 9.11 3.80
CA CYS A 76 7.82 10.15 4.79
C CYS A 76 8.13 11.49 4.12
N SER A 77 8.87 11.49 3.00
CA SER A 77 9.17 12.72 2.26
C SER A 77 7.88 13.42 1.78
N TRP A 78 6.96 12.66 1.17
CA TRP A 78 5.68 13.20 0.72
C TRP A 78 4.77 13.58 1.88
N LEU A 79 4.78 12.80 2.96
CA LEU A 79 4.00 13.08 4.16
C LEU A 79 4.41 14.44 4.76
N ILE A 80 5.71 14.67 4.95
CA ILE A 80 6.26 15.92 5.48
C ILE A 80 5.93 17.09 4.56
N LEU A 81 6.10 16.91 3.24
CA LEU A 81 5.78 17.95 2.27
C LEU A 81 4.31 18.38 2.34
N LEU A 82 3.38 17.42 2.29
CA LEU A 82 1.94 17.71 2.34
C LEU A 82 1.51 18.28 3.69
N LEU A 83 2.05 17.76 4.81
CA LEU A 83 1.82 18.32 6.13
C LEU A 83 2.27 19.78 6.23
N THR A 84 3.42 20.10 5.64
CA THR A 84 3.94 21.47 5.62
C THR A 84 3.01 22.40 4.85
N LEU A 85 2.56 21.97 3.67
CA LEU A 85 1.60 22.73 2.85
C LEU A 85 0.27 22.94 3.58
N GLU A 86 -0.32 21.88 4.13
CA GLU A 86 -1.56 21.96 4.91
C GLU A 86 -1.39 22.92 6.11
N THR A 87 -0.27 22.81 6.83
CA THR A 87 0.00 23.68 7.99
C THR A 87 0.03 25.16 7.58
N ILE A 88 0.67 25.50 6.45
CA ILE A 88 0.68 26.87 5.92
C ILE A 88 -0.75 27.36 5.63
N LEU A 89 -1.59 26.52 5.02
CA LEU A 89 -3.00 26.86 4.70
C LEU A 89 -3.85 27.05 5.97
N TYR A 90 -3.67 26.21 6.99
CA TYR A 90 -4.37 26.34 8.27
C TYR A 90 -3.94 27.59 9.06
N ILE A 91 -2.67 27.97 9.00
CA ILE A 91 -2.18 29.23 9.59
C ILE A 91 -2.83 30.42 8.86
N HIS A 92 -2.82 30.42 7.53
CA HIS A 92 -3.42 31.51 6.74
C HIS A 92 -4.93 31.68 7.00
N SER A 93 -5.63 30.59 7.29
CA SER A 93 -7.07 30.60 7.62
C SER A 93 -7.37 30.80 9.11
N ASN A 94 -6.37 31.12 9.95
CA ASN A 94 -6.50 31.29 11.40
C ASN A 94 -7.11 30.08 12.14
N ASN A 95 -6.94 28.86 11.62
CA ASN A 95 -7.49 27.63 12.19
C ASN A 95 -6.40 26.72 12.77
N ILE A 96 -5.83 27.15 13.90
CA ILE A 96 -4.71 26.48 14.57
C ILE A 96 -5.11 25.09 15.10
N ASN A 97 -6.36 24.93 15.56
CA ASN A 97 -6.88 23.63 16.01
C ASN A 97 -6.95 22.59 14.88
N GLY A 98 -7.06 23.04 13.62
CA GLY A 98 -6.98 22.18 12.44
C GLY A 98 -5.62 21.52 12.27
N ILE A 99 -4.53 22.20 12.63
CA ILE A 99 -3.15 21.73 12.45
C ILE A 99 -2.89 20.45 13.25
N LEU A 100 -3.21 20.47 14.55
CA LEU A 100 -3.02 19.31 15.42
C LEU A 100 -3.86 18.11 14.96
N ARG A 101 -5.10 18.37 14.52
CA ARG A 101 -6.01 17.33 14.02
C ARG A 101 -5.47 16.69 12.74
N VAL A 102 -5.02 17.49 11.78
CA VAL A 102 -4.46 16.99 10.52
C VAL A 102 -3.18 16.20 10.78
N ALA A 103 -2.28 16.70 11.62
CA ALA A 103 -1.07 15.99 11.99
C ALA A 103 -1.36 14.66 12.69
N TRP A 104 -2.29 14.66 13.63
CA TRP A 104 -2.69 13.44 14.33
C TRP A 104 -3.29 12.40 13.37
N ASN A 105 -4.18 12.83 12.47
CA ASN A 105 -4.81 11.97 11.48
C ASN A 105 -3.79 11.40 10.48
N ALA A 106 -2.85 12.22 10.02
CA ALA A 106 -1.78 11.82 9.11
C ALA A 106 -0.84 10.79 9.76
N LEU A 107 -0.53 10.95 11.06
CA LEU A 107 0.29 10.01 11.83
C LEU A 107 -0.41 8.67 12.09
N ARG A 108 -1.70 8.70 12.42
CA ARG A 108 -2.50 7.47 12.58
C ARG A 108 -2.60 6.69 11.28
N GLY A 109 -2.64 7.39 10.14
CA GLY A 109 -2.73 6.80 8.81
C GLY A 109 -4.00 5.98 8.60
N GLY A 110 -3.96 5.08 7.61
CA GLY A 110 -5.09 4.20 7.31
C GLY A 110 -6.37 4.97 6.95
N GLN A 111 -7.51 4.56 7.50
CA GLN A 111 -8.79 5.24 7.27
C GLN A 111 -8.79 6.70 7.77
N TYR A 112 -7.92 7.05 8.72
CA TYR A 112 -7.85 8.41 9.28
C TYR A 112 -7.07 9.39 8.40
N ALA A 113 -6.28 8.90 7.44
CA ALA A 113 -5.58 9.73 6.46
C ALA A 113 -6.58 10.30 5.43
N THR A 114 -7.32 11.34 5.84
CA THR A 114 -8.26 12.06 4.97
C THR A 114 -7.52 12.90 3.94
N THR A 115 -8.24 13.48 2.97
CA THR A 115 -7.66 14.32 1.91
C THR A 115 -6.76 15.39 2.51
N PRO A 116 -5.53 15.61 1.98
CA PRO A 116 -4.92 15.01 0.77
C PRO A 116 -4.18 13.67 0.98
N PHE A 117 -4.21 13.11 2.20
CA PHE A 117 -3.44 11.91 2.58
C PHE A 117 -4.12 10.58 2.22
N THR A 118 -5.27 10.60 1.54
CA THR A 118 -6.08 9.39 1.24
C THR A 118 -5.36 8.34 0.41
N VAL A 119 -4.27 8.68 -0.26
CA VAL A 119 -3.50 7.72 -1.07
C VAL A 119 -2.48 6.95 -0.23
N PHE A 120 -2.12 7.45 0.95
CA PHE A 120 -1.02 6.94 1.75
C PHE A 120 -1.32 5.57 2.38
N TRP A 121 -2.59 5.25 2.62
CA TRP A 121 -2.99 4.02 3.32
C TRP A 121 -2.51 2.75 2.63
N PHE A 122 -2.46 2.73 1.28
CA PHE A 122 -2.10 1.49 0.57
C PHE A 122 -0.60 1.23 0.60
N ILE A 123 0.24 2.27 0.75
CA ILE A 123 1.71 2.14 0.82
C ILE A 123 2.08 1.37 2.09
N THR A 124 1.51 1.78 3.22
CA THR A 124 1.74 1.10 4.51
C THR A 124 1.07 -0.27 4.53
N ALA A 125 -0.13 -0.42 3.97
CA ALA A 125 -0.78 -1.73 3.82
C ALA A 125 0.07 -2.70 2.99
N LEU A 126 0.69 -2.24 1.89
CA LEU A 126 1.58 -3.04 1.04
C LEU A 126 2.84 -3.45 1.79
N LEU A 127 3.44 -2.53 2.56
CA LEU A 127 4.60 -2.82 3.39
C LEU A 127 4.27 -3.91 4.42
N PHE A 128 3.21 -3.74 5.21
CA PHE A 128 2.82 -4.70 6.23
C PHE A 128 2.39 -6.04 5.63
N ALA A 129 1.67 -6.03 4.50
CA ALA A 129 1.28 -7.26 3.81
C ALA A 129 2.52 -8.05 3.38
N ARG A 130 3.57 -7.35 2.92
CA ARG A 130 4.86 -7.99 2.64
C ARG A 130 5.56 -8.51 3.87
N ILE A 131 5.60 -7.75 4.96
CA ILE A 131 6.18 -8.22 6.23
C ILE A 131 5.47 -9.49 6.70
N TYR A 132 4.13 -9.52 6.66
CA TYR A 132 3.34 -10.71 7.01
C TYR A 132 3.76 -11.93 6.20
N LEU A 133 3.81 -11.79 4.87
CA LEU A 133 4.17 -12.93 4.02
C LEU A 133 5.61 -13.40 4.24
N VAL A 134 6.57 -12.49 4.47
CA VAL A 134 7.97 -12.87 4.77
C VAL A 134 8.05 -13.67 6.07
N LEU A 135 7.35 -13.20 7.11
CA LEU A 135 7.36 -13.88 8.42
C LEU A 135 6.64 -15.23 8.35
N ILE A 136 5.50 -15.29 7.67
CA ILE A 136 4.70 -16.51 7.54
C ILE A 136 5.38 -17.55 6.66
N GLU A 137 6.02 -17.14 5.56
CA GLU A 137 6.82 -18.05 4.72
C GLU A 137 7.92 -18.75 5.54
N ARG A 138 8.53 -18.03 6.49
CA ARG A 138 9.56 -18.59 7.36
C ARG A 138 9.00 -19.59 8.39
N ILE A 139 7.82 -19.32 8.94
CA ILE A 139 7.25 -20.13 10.03
C ILE A 139 6.49 -21.35 9.50
N ALA A 140 5.70 -21.15 8.43
CA ALA A 140 4.71 -22.12 7.94
C ALA A 140 4.81 -22.38 6.42
N GLY A 141 5.86 -21.87 5.77
CA GLY A 141 6.12 -22.12 4.35
C GLY A 141 5.06 -21.54 3.42
N THR A 142 4.98 -22.09 2.21
CA THR A 142 4.01 -21.65 1.18
C THR A 142 2.56 -21.92 1.60
N ILE A 143 2.31 -23.02 2.33
CA ILE A 143 0.95 -23.34 2.82
C ILE A 143 0.48 -22.27 3.80
N GLY A 144 1.35 -21.86 4.74
CA GLY A 144 1.05 -20.78 5.67
C GLY A 144 0.66 -19.48 4.98
N ILE A 145 1.36 -19.11 3.90
CA ILE A 145 1.05 -17.93 3.09
C ILE A 145 -0.39 -18.00 2.55
N VAL A 146 -0.77 -19.13 1.97
CA VAL A 146 -2.12 -19.33 1.42
C VAL A 146 -3.17 -19.27 2.54
N VAL A 147 -2.94 -19.95 3.66
CA VAL A 147 -3.85 -19.96 4.81
C VAL A 147 -4.07 -18.54 5.36
N VAL A 148 -3.01 -17.76 5.53
CA VAL A 148 -3.10 -16.38 6.01
C VAL A 148 -3.86 -15.48 5.03
N SER A 149 -3.67 -15.67 3.72
CA SER A 149 -4.43 -14.91 2.72
C SER A 149 -5.92 -15.26 2.70
N LEU A 150 -6.27 -16.54 2.86
CA LEU A 150 -7.68 -16.95 2.98
C LEU A 150 -8.30 -16.41 4.27
N ALA A 151 -7.59 -16.51 5.40
CA ALA A 151 -8.01 -15.91 6.67
C ALA A 151 -8.16 -14.38 6.57
N GLY A 152 -7.33 -13.72 5.76
CA GLY A 152 -7.45 -12.30 5.46
C GLY A 152 -8.75 -11.95 4.74
N ILE A 153 -9.17 -12.74 3.75
CA ILE A 153 -10.47 -12.55 3.07
C ILE A 153 -11.62 -12.71 4.07
N VAL A 154 -11.59 -13.79 4.87
CA VAL A 154 -12.63 -14.07 5.85
C VAL A 154 -12.73 -12.95 6.89
N SER A 155 -11.59 -12.46 7.40
CA SER A 155 -11.58 -11.35 8.36
C SER A 155 -12.10 -10.04 7.76
N ALA A 156 -11.86 -9.77 6.48
CA ALA A 156 -12.44 -8.61 5.78
C ALA A 156 -13.97 -8.67 5.70
N TRP A 157 -14.56 -9.87 5.69
CA TRP A 157 -16.01 -10.04 5.72
C TRP A 157 -16.59 -9.94 7.14
N LEU A 158 -15.92 -10.54 8.13
CA LEU A 158 -16.40 -10.61 9.52
C LEU A 158 -16.21 -9.32 10.31
N ILE A 159 -15.04 -8.67 10.17
CA ILE A 159 -14.62 -7.55 11.02
C ILE A 159 -14.06 -6.35 10.22
N PRO A 160 -14.73 -5.90 9.13
CA PRO A 160 -14.20 -4.86 8.25
C PRO A 160 -13.92 -3.53 8.96
N TYR A 161 -14.75 -3.16 9.95
CA TYR A 161 -14.56 -1.93 10.71
C TYR A 161 -13.24 -1.95 11.47
N TYR A 162 -12.96 -3.02 12.20
CA TYR A 162 -11.76 -3.17 13.01
C TYR A 162 -10.49 -3.16 12.15
N LEU A 163 -10.50 -3.84 11.00
CA LEU A 163 -9.35 -3.85 10.10
C LEU A 163 -9.00 -2.46 9.56
N LYS A 164 -10.01 -1.62 9.30
CA LYS A 164 -9.80 -0.26 8.74
C LYS A 164 -9.28 0.74 9.76
N ILE A 165 -9.68 0.63 11.02
CA ILE A 165 -9.28 1.58 12.09
C ILE A 165 -7.89 1.29 12.69
N MET A 166 -7.28 0.15 12.34
CA MET A 166 -5.94 -0.17 12.80
C MET A 166 -4.92 0.85 12.27
N TRP A 167 -3.93 1.15 13.11
CA TRP A 167 -2.89 2.13 12.81
C TRP A 167 -2.17 1.79 11.52
N LEU A 168 -1.90 2.81 10.69
CA LEU A 168 -1.14 2.73 9.44
C LEU A 168 -1.64 1.62 8.50
N SER A 169 -2.95 1.33 8.49
CA SER A 169 -3.55 0.27 7.66
C SER A 169 -3.06 -1.15 7.99
N LEU A 170 -2.53 -1.38 9.19
CA LEU A 170 -2.01 -2.68 9.62
C LEU A 170 -3.06 -3.80 9.44
N GLY A 171 -4.32 -3.52 9.80
CA GLY A 171 -5.41 -4.47 9.63
C GLY A 171 -5.75 -4.76 8.17
N LEU A 172 -5.79 -3.72 7.33
CA LEU A 172 -6.05 -3.85 5.89
C LEU A 172 -4.95 -4.62 5.14
N ALA A 173 -3.73 -4.65 5.67
CA ALA A 173 -2.64 -5.42 5.09
C ALA A 173 -2.95 -6.92 5.00
N LEU A 174 -3.69 -7.46 5.97
CA LEU A 174 -4.03 -8.87 6.05
C LEU A 174 -4.88 -9.36 4.84
N PRO A 175 -6.05 -8.79 4.53
CA PRO A 175 -6.79 -9.14 3.32
C PRO A 175 -6.02 -8.83 2.04
N CYS A 176 -5.22 -7.76 2.01
CA CYS A 176 -4.43 -7.42 0.83
C CYS A 176 -3.34 -8.45 0.49
N THR A 177 -2.97 -9.35 1.40
CA THR A 177 -2.02 -10.43 1.10
C THR A 177 -2.49 -11.33 -0.05
N VAL A 178 -3.81 -11.49 -0.26
CA VAL A 178 -4.34 -12.31 -1.37
C VAL A 178 -3.86 -11.83 -2.73
N PHE A 179 -3.82 -10.52 -2.96
CA PHE A 179 -3.37 -9.95 -4.23
C PHE A 179 -1.88 -10.22 -4.45
N ILE A 180 -1.12 -10.20 -3.36
CA ILE A 180 0.29 -10.52 -3.41
C ILE A 180 0.50 -12.01 -3.73
N VAL A 181 -0.28 -12.91 -3.12
CA VAL A 181 -0.25 -14.35 -3.42
C VAL A 181 -0.63 -14.62 -4.88
N ALA A 182 -1.65 -13.93 -5.40
CA ALA A 182 -2.02 -14.02 -6.81
C ALA A 182 -0.83 -13.64 -7.73
N GLY A 183 -0.10 -12.57 -7.37
CA GLY A 183 1.14 -12.20 -8.07
C GLY A 183 2.26 -13.23 -7.94
N ILE A 184 2.44 -13.85 -6.77
CA ILE A 184 3.44 -14.93 -6.58
C ILE A 184 3.13 -16.11 -7.49
N ILE A 185 1.85 -16.50 -7.59
CA ILE A 185 1.42 -17.59 -8.46
C ILE A 185 1.66 -17.23 -9.92
N GLY A 186 1.25 -16.04 -10.37
CA GLY A 186 1.45 -15.60 -11.75
C GLY A 186 2.92 -15.51 -12.17
N GLY A 187 3.79 -14.98 -11.29
CA GLY A 187 5.21 -14.83 -11.56
C GLY A 187 6.03 -16.13 -11.56
N ARG A 188 5.46 -17.26 -11.08
CA ARG A 188 6.12 -18.58 -11.18
C ARG A 188 6.14 -19.15 -12.60
N PHE A 189 5.29 -18.64 -13.48
CA PHE A 189 5.12 -19.13 -14.86
C PHE A 189 5.83 -18.27 -15.92
N SER A 190 6.60 -17.24 -15.52
CA SER A 190 7.39 -16.36 -16.38
C SER A 190 8.88 -16.58 -16.23
#